data_AF-A0A9P0H5K0-F1
#
_entry.id   AF-A0A9P0H5K0-F1
#
_cell.length_a   1.000
_cell.length_b   1.000
_cell.length_c   1.000
_cell.angle_alpha   90.00
_cell.angle_beta   90.00
_cell.angle_gamma   90.00
#
_symmetry.space_group_name_H-M   'P 1'
#
loop_
_entity.id
_entity.type
_entity.pdbx_description
1 polymer ?
#
loop_
_entity_poly.entity_id
_entity_poly.type
_entity_poly.pdbx_seq_one_letter_code
_entity_poly.pdbx_strand_id
1 'polypeptide(L)'
;MKRLCQEILESFGQFTQHPTQFEGKMHIDQETRQRLVITMGTVALVAVLLWAFLSKPPGQRVPLTEGPVEALRKTWRLFCTKDMMVLLITFVYGGLQQSFGSGVYAPSIGFTREFGIHAKKLVPISGLIYGFGDSLGGVSYIILDRTGIKYTRRHAIFAGLLIQTIAYTSIYINLPNSAVFRETEEKAIIPSQIWLALLCSFLIGMGDSCLNTQIFPLLRDLHPEYSAHTSALYKFSKSMAMAIFFFCSSYLGLHLQLIIMFLFGIAGAIAFSYVDIRNCSRKAKENISIK
;
A
#
# COMPACT_ATOMS: atom_id res chain seq x y z
N MET A 1 -15.14 -24.49 3.07
CA MET A 1 -13.83 -23.86 2.80
C MET A 1 -13.26 -24.23 1.43
N LYS A 2 -13.06 -25.52 1.10
CA LYS A 2 -12.60 -25.93 -0.25
C LYS A 2 -13.55 -25.53 -1.40
N ARG A 3 -14.86 -25.74 -1.27
CA ARG A 3 -15.87 -25.29 -2.25
C ARG A 3 -15.90 -23.77 -2.44
N LEU A 4 -15.84 -23.00 -1.35
CA LEU A 4 -15.82 -21.54 -1.39
C LEU A 4 -14.54 -21.00 -2.05
N CYS A 5 -13.39 -21.64 -1.80
CA CYS A 5 -12.13 -21.31 -2.48
C CYS A 5 -12.22 -21.59 -3.98
N GLN A 6 -12.90 -22.67 -4.36
CA GLN A 6 -13.11 -23.07 -5.75
C GLN A 6 -14.09 -22.13 -6.48
N GLU A 7 -15.17 -21.69 -5.84
CA GLU A 7 -16.08 -20.65 -6.36
C GLU A 7 -15.38 -19.28 -6.48
N ILE A 8 -14.51 -18.92 -5.54
CA ILE A 8 -13.69 -17.70 -5.64
C ILE A 8 -12.69 -17.81 -6.80
N LEU A 9 -12.07 -18.97 -7.01
CA LEU A 9 -11.18 -19.23 -8.14
C LEU A 9 -11.92 -19.22 -9.49
N GLU A 10 -13.14 -19.78 -9.55
CA GLU A 10 -13.99 -19.74 -10.75
C GLU A 10 -14.49 -18.33 -11.05
N SER A 11 -14.85 -17.55 -10.02
CA SER A 11 -15.20 -16.14 -10.16
C SER A 11 -14.00 -15.27 -10.57
N PHE A 12 -12.79 -15.61 -10.09
CA PHE A 12 -11.53 -15.04 -10.59
C PHE A 12 -11.25 -15.44 -12.06
N GLY A 13 -11.57 -16.68 -12.45
CA GLY A 13 -11.49 -17.17 -13.82
C GLY A 13 -12.48 -16.50 -14.79
N GLN A 14 -13.64 -16.07 -14.30
CA GLN A 14 -14.54 -15.20 -15.06
C GLN A 14 -14.02 -13.76 -15.13
N PHE A 15 -13.35 -13.27 -14.07
CA PHE A 15 -12.70 -11.96 -14.07
C PHE A 15 -11.56 -11.86 -15.10
N THR A 16 -10.85 -12.97 -15.40
CA THR A 16 -9.84 -13.01 -16.47
C THR A 16 -10.43 -13.10 -17.88
N GLN A 17 -11.74 -13.38 -18.04
CA GLN A 17 -12.46 -13.26 -19.32
C GLN A 17 -13.02 -11.85 -19.58
N HIS A 18 -13.33 -11.07 -18.53
CA HIS A 18 -13.76 -9.67 -18.66
C HIS A 18 -12.80 -8.67 -19.33
N PRO A 19 -11.46 -8.82 -19.32
CA PRO A 19 -10.58 -7.87 -20.00
C PRO A 19 -10.69 -7.95 -21.53
N THR A 20 -11.48 -8.87 -22.10
CA THR A 20 -11.83 -8.90 -23.53
C THR A 20 -12.90 -7.86 -23.91
N GLN A 21 -13.74 -7.41 -22.96
CA GLN A 21 -14.77 -6.38 -23.23
C GLN A 21 -14.21 -4.95 -23.34
N PHE A 22 -12.94 -4.77 -22.96
CA PHE A 22 -12.20 -3.51 -23.11
C PHE A 22 -11.37 -3.46 -24.40
N GLU A 23 -11.37 -4.52 -25.19
CA GLU A 23 -10.61 -4.62 -26.43
C GLU A 23 -11.30 -3.79 -27.52
N GLY A 24 -10.57 -2.87 -28.16
CA GLY A 24 -11.10 -2.05 -29.26
C GLY A 24 -11.81 -0.75 -28.86
N LYS A 25 -12.18 -0.55 -27.58
CA LYS A 25 -13.01 0.60 -27.17
C LYS A 25 -12.20 1.78 -26.63
N MET A 26 -12.16 2.87 -27.40
CA MET A 26 -11.58 4.15 -26.99
C MET A 26 -12.34 4.81 -25.82
N HIS A 27 -13.61 4.48 -25.60
CA HIS A 27 -14.44 4.91 -24.46
C HIS A 27 -15.13 3.70 -23.84
N ILE A 28 -15.09 3.58 -22.51
CA ILE A 28 -15.78 2.51 -21.77
C ILE A 28 -17.27 2.79 -21.83
N ASP A 29 -18.01 1.89 -22.45
CA ASP A 29 -19.45 1.98 -22.63
C ASP A 29 -20.19 1.94 -21.29
N GLN A 30 -21.33 2.64 -21.20
CA GLN A 30 -22.09 2.76 -19.95
C GLN A 30 -22.55 1.40 -19.43
N GLU A 31 -22.94 0.51 -20.34
CA GLU A 31 -23.35 -0.85 -20.02
C GLU A 31 -22.19 -1.68 -19.44
N THR A 32 -20.99 -1.60 -20.03
CA THR A 32 -19.79 -2.28 -19.54
C THR A 32 -19.41 -1.77 -18.15
N ARG A 33 -19.49 -0.46 -17.91
CA ARG A 33 -19.25 0.15 -16.60
C ARG A 33 -20.27 -0.33 -15.56
N GLN A 34 -21.55 -0.40 -15.91
CA GLN A 34 -22.59 -0.87 -15.01
C GLN A 34 -22.41 -2.35 -14.65
N ARG A 35 -22.07 -3.20 -15.63
CA ARG A 35 -21.74 -4.61 -15.38
C ARG A 35 -20.56 -4.76 -14.42
N LEU A 36 -19.48 -4.00 -14.61
CA LEU A 36 -18.33 -4.01 -13.68
C LEU A 36 -18.72 -3.63 -12.26
N VAL A 37 -19.50 -2.55 -12.09
CA VAL A 37 -19.95 -2.09 -10.78
C VAL A 37 -20.82 -3.15 -10.10
N ILE A 38 -21.73 -3.78 -10.84
CA ILE A 38 -22.57 -4.87 -10.32
C ILE A 38 -21.71 -6.06 -9.89
N THR A 39 -20.81 -6.54 -10.74
CA THR A 39 -19.95 -7.68 -10.41
C THR A 39 -19.09 -7.40 -9.18
N MET A 40 -18.40 -6.25 -9.12
CA MET A 40 -17.60 -5.88 -7.94
C MET A 40 -18.46 -5.72 -6.69
N GLY A 41 -19.68 -5.18 -6.82
CA GLY A 41 -20.65 -5.05 -5.73
C GLY A 41 -21.11 -6.41 -5.19
N THR A 42 -21.38 -7.38 -6.06
CA THR A 42 -21.77 -8.74 -5.64
C THR A 42 -20.64 -9.46 -4.89
N VAL A 43 -19.39 -9.35 -5.37
CA VAL A 43 -18.23 -9.91 -4.69
C VAL A 43 -18.03 -9.26 -3.31
N ALA A 44 -18.18 -7.94 -3.22
CA ALA A 44 -18.11 -7.22 -1.96
C ALA A 44 -19.21 -7.65 -0.98
N LEU A 45 -20.45 -7.85 -1.45
CA LEU A 45 -21.56 -8.33 -0.63
C LEU A 45 -21.28 -9.73 -0.07
N VAL A 46 -20.79 -10.65 -0.91
CA VAL A 46 -20.40 -12.00 -0.48
C VAL A 46 -19.28 -11.93 0.57
N ALA A 47 -18.28 -11.08 0.38
CA ALA A 47 -17.20 -10.88 1.35
C ALA A 47 -17.73 -10.38 2.71
N VAL A 48 -18.66 -9.42 2.71
CA VAL A 48 -19.31 -8.91 3.93
C VAL A 48 -20.13 -10.00 4.63
N LEU A 49 -20.89 -10.80 3.87
CA LEU A 49 -21.64 -11.92 4.42
C LEU A 49 -20.71 -12.94 5.08
N LEU A 50 -19.64 -13.34 4.39
CA LEU A 50 -18.62 -14.24 4.96
C LEU A 50 -17.99 -13.68 6.23
N TRP A 51 -17.71 -12.38 6.26
CA TRP A 51 -17.15 -11.72 7.44
C TRP A 51 -18.16 -11.64 8.60
N ALA A 52 -19.46 -11.52 8.32
CA ALA A 52 -20.52 -11.57 9.34
C ALA A 52 -20.65 -12.97 9.98
N PHE A 53 -20.32 -14.03 9.24
CA PHE A 53 -20.29 -15.40 9.75
C PHE A 53 -18.97 -15.80 10.43
N LEU A 54 -17.99 -14.89 10.52
CA LEU A 54 -16.74 -15.19 11.23
C LEU A 54 -17.00 -15.31 12.74
N SER A 55 -16.58 -16.42 13.33
CA SER A 55 -16.67 -16.63 14.77
C SER A 55 -15.89 -15.56 15.54
N LYS A 56 -16.47 -15.09 16.66
CA LYS A 56 -15.79 -14.16 17.56
C LYS A 56 -14.48 -14.80 18.07
N PRO A 57 -13.34 -14.09 18.04
CA PRO A 57 -12.08 -14.65 18.49
C PRO A 57 -12.18 -15.00 19.99
N PRO A 58 -11.66 -16.18 20.41
CA PRO A 58 -11.57 -16.53 21.82
C PRO A 58 -10.52 -15.62 22.47
N GLY A 59 -10.96 -14.70 23.34
CA GLY A 59 -10.08 -13.76 24.01
C GLY A 59 -10.83 -12.87 24.98
N GLN A 60 -10.20 -12.58 26.12
CA GLN A 60 -10.75 -11.72 27.16
C GLN A 60 -10.94 -10.32 26.58
N ARG A 61 -12.20 -9.90 26.40
CA ARG A 61 -12.52 -8.51 26.04
C ARG A 61 -12.03 -7.67 27.21
N VAL A 62 -10.95 -6.92 27.01
CA VAL A 62 -10.57 -5.88 27.96
C VAL A 62 -11.77 -4.92 27.99
N PRO A 63 -12.47 -4.78 29.13
CA PRO A 63 -13.62 -3.90 29.19
C PRO A 63 -13.17 -2.49 28.76
N LEU A 64 -13.95 -1.86 27.88
CA LEU A 64 -13.75 -0.46 27.51
C LEU A 64 -14.11 0.39 28.73
N THR A 65 -13.13 0.59 29.62
CA THR A 65 -13.28 1.40 30.84
C THR A 65 -13.22 2.90 30.56
N GLU A 66 -12.92 3.30 29.32
CA GLU A 66 -12.62 4.68 28.96
C GLU A 66 -13.72 5.30 28.09
N GLY A 67 -14.11 6.53 28.42
CA GLY A 67 -15.04 7.31 27.60
C GLY A 67 -14.40 7.76 26.27
N PRO A 68 -15.20 8.08 25.23
CA PRO A 68 -14.69 8.48 23.91
C PRO A 68 -13.74 9.70 23.94
N VAL A 69 -14.07 10.69 24.78
CA VAL A 69 -13.25 11.90 24.95
C VAL A 69 -11.92 11.59 25.63
N GLU A 70 -11.93 10.67 26.59
CA GLU A 70 -10.72 10.25 27.29
C GLU A 70 -9.78 9.46 26.36
N ALA A 71 -10.35 8.55 25.56
CA ALA A 71 -9.63 7.83 24.51
C ALA A 71 -9.02 8.80 23.48
N LEU A 72 -9.76 9.83 23.05
CA LEU A 72 -9.25 10.85 22.14
C LEU A 72 -8.09 11.64 22.77
N ARG A 73 -8.23 12.07 24.03
CA ARG A 73 -7.19 12.79 24.77
C ARG A 73 -5.93 11.94 24.97
N LYS A 74 -6.08 10.62 25.17
CA LYS A 74 -4.96 9.67 25.25
C LYS A 74 -4.27 9.51 23.91
N THR A 75 -5.03 9.32 22.82
CA THR A 75 -4.49 9.25 21.46
C THR A 75 -3.72 10.54 21.10
N TRP A 76 -4.25 11.71 21.43
CA TRP A 76 -3.58 13.00 21.19
C TRP A 76 -2.28 13.13 21.99
N ARG A 77 -2.28 12.74 23.27
CA ARG A 77 -1.06 12.70 24.07
C ARG A 77 -0.01 11.75 23.50
N LEU A 78 -0.42 10.58 23.00
CA LEU A 78 0.49 9.66 22.31
C LEU A 78 1.05 10.26 21.03
N PHE A 79 0.22 10.93 20.23
CA PHE A 79 0.65 11.59 19.00
C PHE A 79 1.74 12.64 19.25
N CYS A 80 1.66 13.36 20.36
CA CYS A 80 2.68 14.36 20.73
C CYS A 80 3.96 13.77 21.34
N THR A 81 4.11 12.44 21.41
CA THR A 81 5.38 11.85 21.86
C THR A 81 6.48 11.99 20.82
N LYS A 82 7.74 12.15 21.26
CA LYS A 82 8.88 12.35 20.37
C LYS A 82 9.03 11.25 19.32
N ASP A 83 8.81 10.00 19.72
CA ASP A 83 8.94 8.85 18.81
C ASP A 83 7.83 8.84 17.76
N MET A 84 6.60 9.19 18.14
CA MET A 84 5.47 9.31 17.20
C MET A 84 5.63 10.49 16.23
N MET A 85 6.15 11.63 16.70
CA MET A 85 6.42 12.77 15.82
C MET A 85 7.48 12.45 14.77
N VAL A 86 8.52 11.67 15.13
CA VAL A 86 9.51 11.19 14.14
C VAL A 86 8.87 10.17 13.20
N LEU A 87 8.09 9.22 13.71
CA LEU A 87 7.37 8.24 12.89
C LEU A 87 6.31 8.86 11.96
N LEU A 88 5.84 10.08 12.24
CA LEU A 88 4.92 10.78 11.35
C LEU A 88 5.51 10.94 9.94
N ILE A 89 6.82 11.13 9.81
CA ILE A 89 7.51 11.18 8.51
C ILE A 89 7.34 9.86 7.76
N THR A 90 7.50 8.74 8.46
CA THR A 90 7.27 7.40 7.93
C THR A 90 5.79 7.17 7.56
N PHE A 91 4.84 7.66 8.36
CA PHE A 91 3.41 7.55 8.08
C PHE A 91 3.02 8.33 6.82
N VAL A 92 3.57 9.55 6.68
CA VAL A 92 3.39 10.38 5.49
C VAL A 92 3.91 9.65 4.27
N TYR A 93 5.15 9.14 4.30
CA TYR A 93 5.70 8.33 3.22
C TYR A 93 4.79 7.15 2.84
N GLY A 94 4.29 6.38 3.81
CA GLY A 94 3.37 5.28 3.55
C GLY A 94 2.04 5.74 2.91
N GLY A 95 1.56 6.93 3.24
CA GLY A 95 0.37 7.53 2.61
C GLY A 95 0.61 7.94 1.16
N LEU A 96 1.74 8.58 0.89
CA LEU A 96 2.17 8.95 -0.46
C LEU A 96 2.30 7.70 -1.34
N GLN A 97 2.97 6.67 -0.82
CA GLN A 97 3.16 5.42 -1.52
C GLN A 97 1.84 4.73 -1.88
N GLN A 98 0.94 4.60 -0.91
CA GLN A 98 -0.36 3.98 -1.15
C GLN A 98 -1.17 4.80 -2.17
N SER A 99 -1.19 6.12 -2.03
CA SER A 99 -1.89 6.99 -2.97
C SER A 99 -1.38 6.83 -4.41
N PHE A 100 -0.06 6.77 -4.58
CA PHE A 100 0.54 6.58 -5.89
C PHE A 100 0.23 5.20 -6.47
N GLY A 101 0.47 4.14 -5.70
CA GLY A 101 0.29 2.75 -6.15
C GLY A 101 -1.15 2.41 -6.51
N SER A 102 -2.12 2.80 -5.67
CA SER A 102 -3.53 2.48 -5.93
C SER A 102 -4.29 3.54 -6.73
N GLY A 103 -3.83 4.79 -6.73
CA GLY A 103 -4.62 5.93 -7.21
C GLY A 103 -4.05 6.67 -8.42
N VAL A 104 -2.73 6.78 -8.55
CA VAL A 104 -2.09 7.58 -9.61
C VAL A 104 -1.50 6.71 -10.71
N TYR A 105 -0.82 5.64 -10.33
CA TYR A 105 -0.01 4.86 -11.24
C TYR A 105 -0.85 4.11 -12.28
N ALA A 106 -1.91 3.42 -11.84
CA ALA A 106 -2.79 2.68 -12.75
C ALA A 106 -3.46 3.60 -13.80
N PRO A 107 -4.04 4.77 -13.44
CA PRO A 107 -4.49 5.74 -14.43
C PRO A 107 -3.38 6.24 -15.36
N SER A 108 -2.16 6.44 -14.85
CA SER A 108 -1.02 6.90 -15.66
C SER A 108 -0.67 5.91 -16.79
N ILE A 109 -0.78 4.61 -16.52
CA ILE A 109 -0.67 3.58 -17.56
C ILE A 109 -1.81 3.72 -18.57
N GLY A 110 -3.05 3.89 -18.10
CA GLY A 110 -4.23 4.02 -18.96
C GLY A 110 -4.25 5.25 -19.86
N PHE A 111 -3.57 6.33 -19.44
CA PHE A 111 -3.46 7.58 -20.21
C PHE A 111 -2.28 7.61 -21.18
N THR A 112 -1.40 6.62 -21.14
CA THR A 112 -0.26 6.55 -22.08
C THR A 112 -0.71 5.93 -23.41
N ARG A 113 -0.87 6.76 -24.46
CA ARG A 113 -1.42 6.32 -25.76
C ARG A 113 -0.48 5.39 -26.53
N GLU A 114 0.80 5.37 -26.18
CA GLU A 114 1.79 4.47 -26.79
C GLU A 114 1.48 2.99 -26.53
N PHE A 115 0.74 2.66 -25.46
CA PHE A 115 0.23 1.30 -25.23
C PHE A 115 -0.95 0.92 -26.15
N GLY A 116 -1.41 1.86 -27.00
CA GLY A 116 -2.43 1.67 -27.99
C GLY A 116 -3.81 1.38 -27.39
N ILE A 117 -4.61 0.63 -28.15
CA ILE A 117 -6.01 0.29 -27.85
C ILE A 117 -6.15 -0.48 -26.53
N HIS A 118 -5.08 -1.12 -26.06
CA HIS A 118 -5.08 -1.92 -24.83
C HIS A 118 -4.81 -1.10 -23.55
N ALA A 119 -4.44 0.19 -23.64
CA ALA A 119 -4.07 1.01 -22.48
C ALA A 119 -5.12 0.98 -21.35
N LYS A 120 -6.41 1.08 -21.70
CA LYS A 120 -7.51 1.10 -20.72
C LYS A 120 -7.72 -0.24 -20.03
N LYS A 121 -7.41 -1.35 -20.69
CA LYS A 121 -7.43 -2.71 -20.12
C LYS A 121 -6.29 -2.92 -19.11
N LEU A 122 -5.16 -2.20 -19.28
CA LEU A 122 -4.02 -2.30 -18.37
C LEU A 122 -4.27 -1.66 -17.00
N VAL A 123 -5.22 -0.73 -16.89
CA VAL A 123 -5.58 -0.08 -15.61
C VAL A 123 -6.06 -1.10 -14.57
N PRO A 124 -7.11 -1.92 -14.82
CA PRO A 124 -7.53 -2.93 -13.84
C PRO A 124 -6.48 -4.04 -13.66
N ILE A 125 -5.73 -4.41 -14.72
CA ILE A 125 -4.70 -5.45 -14.64
C ILE A 125 -3.53 -5.01 -13.75
N SER A 126 -3.05 -3.77 -13.90
CA SER A 126 -1.99 -3.22 -13.05
C SER A 126 -2.42 -3.16 -11.58
N GLY A 127 -3.67 -2.80 -11.29
CA GLY A 127 -4.23 -2.84 -9.94
C GLY A 127 -4.23 -4.25 -9.33
N LEU A 128 -4.59 -5.29 -10.11
CA LEU A 128 -4.51 -6.69 -9.67
C LEU A 128 -3.07 -7.13 -9.38
N ILE A 129 -2.13 -6.78 -10.27
CA ILE A 129 -0.72 -7.12 -10.13
C ILE A 129 -0.09 -6.40 -8.92
N TYR A 130 -0.47 -5.15 -8.66
CA TYR A 130 -0.10 -4.43 -7.45
C TYR A 130 -0.58 -5.16 -6.19
N GLY A 131 -1.86 -5.56 -6.13
CA GLY A 131 -2.39 -6.33 -5.00
C GLY A 131 -1.74 -7.71 -4.82
N PHE A 132 -1.37 -8.37 -5.92
CA PHE A 132 -0.62 -9.62 -5.90
C PHE A 132 0.80 -9.43 -5.34
N GLY A 133 1.50 -8.37 -5.76
CA GLY A 133 2.80 -7.99 -5.22
C GLY A 133 2.75 -7.69 -3.72
N ASP A 134 1.74 -6.94 -3.27
CA ASP A 134 1.53 -6.62 -1.85
C ASP A 134 1.29 -7.89 -1.01
N SER A 135 0.44 -8.79 -1.51
CA SER A 135 0.16 -10.08 -0.86
C SER A 135 1.42 -10.94 -0.74
N LEU A 136 2.22 -11.06 -1.81
CA LEU A 136 3.47 -11.82 -1.80
C LEU A 136 4.52 -11.21 -0.89
N GLY A 137 4.68 -9.89 -0.92
CA GLY A 137 5.61 -9.21 -0.04
C GLY A 137 5.22 -9.38 1.44
N GLY A 138 3.93 -9.36 1.76
CA GLY A 138 3.43 -9.66 3.11
C GLY A 138 3.73 -11.09 3.58
N VAL A 139 3.51 -12.08 2.71
CA VAL A 139 3.77 -13.50 3.01
C VAL A 139 5.27 -13.80 3.08
N SER A 140 6.09 -13.10 2.28
CA SER A 140 7.55 -13.34 2.24
C SER A 140 8.18 -13.23 3.62
N TYR A 141 7.73 -12.29 4.45
CA TYR A 141 8.24 -12.12 5.82
C TYR A 141 7.89 -13.27 6.76
N ILE A 142 6.71 -13.88 6.60
CA ILE A 142 6.33 -15.06 7.38
C ILE A 142 7.25 -16.23 7.03
N ILE A 143 7.61 -16.38 5.76
CA ILE A 143 8.50 -17.44 5.31
C ILE A 143 9.94 -17.18 5.80
N LEU A 144 10.44 -15.95 5.71
CA LEU A 144 11.78 -15.58 6.16
C LEU A 144 11.96 -15.77 7.67
N ASP A 145 10.93 -15.53 8.49
CA ASP A 145 10.98 -15.79 9.93
C ASP A 145 11.12 -17.29 10.23
N ARG A 146 10.50 -18.15 9.40
CA ARG A 146 10.56 -19.61 9.54
C ARG A 146 11.89 -20.24 9.12
N THR A 147 12.70 -19.56 8.31
CA THR A 147 14.00 -20.08 7.85
C THR A 147 15.14 -19.85 8.84
N GLY A 148 14.89 -19.21 9.98
CA GLY A 148 15.89 -19.02 11.04
C GLY A 148 16.93 -17.94 10.74
N ILE A 149 16.74 -17.15 9.68
CA ILE A 149 17.61 -16.01 9.35
C ILE A 149 17.31 -14.89 10.35
N LYS A 150 18.33 -14.45 11.11
CA LYS A 150 18.20 -13.33 12.06
C LYS A 150 17.91 -12.04 11.29
N TYR A 151 16.64 -11.68 11.23
CA TYR A 151 16.16 -10.53 10.47
C TYR A 151 15.76 -9.38 11.38
N THR A 152 16.31 -8.19 11.14
CA THR A 152 15.89 -6.96 11.82
C THR A 152 14.88 -6.21 10.96
N ARG A 153 13.82 -5.69 11.57
CA ARG A 153 12.75 -4.91 10.90
C ARG A 153 13.26 -3.82 9.96
N ARG A 154 14.39 -3.19 10.30
CA ARG A 154 15.07 -2.18 9.47
C ARG A 154 15.46 -2.70 8.08
N HIS A 155 15.95 -3.94 7.98
CA HIS A 155 16.33 -4.52 6.70
C HIS A 155 15.12 -4.66 5.76
N ALA A 156 13.91 -4.86 6.29
CA ALA A 156 12.69 -4.94 5.48
C ALA A 156 12.35 -3.62 4.84
N ILE A 157 12.45 -2.54 5.59
CA ILE A 157 12.12 -1.22 5.08
C ILE A 157 13.16 -0.78 4.05
N PHE A 158 14.44 -1.05 4.27
CA PHE A 158 15.47 -0.76 3.27
C PHE A 158 15.31 -1.63 2.01
N ALA A 159 14.98 -2.92 2.15
CA ALA A 159 14.69 -3.78 1.00
C ALA A 159 13.48 -3.27 0.22
N GLY A 160 12.39 -2.93 0.90
CA GLY A 160 11.19 -2.36 0.29
C GLY A 160 11.45 -1.02 -0.41
N LEU A 161 12.26 -0.15 0.20
CA LEU A 161 12.69 1.12 -0.40
C LEU A 161 13.54 0.89 -1.65
N LEU A 162 14.46 -0.08 -1.63
CA LEU A 162 15.28 -0.44 -2.80
C LEU A 162 14.39 -0.92 -3.96
N ILE A 163 13.49 -1.87 -3.68
CA ILE A 163 12.53 -2.41 -4.65
C ILE A 163 11.69 -1.29 -5.27
N GLN A 164 11.17 -0.38 -4.44
CA GLN A 164 10.41 0.78 -4.92
C GLN A 164 11.26 1.76 -5.70
N THR A 165 12.50 2.01 -5.29
CA THR A 165 13.40 2.92 -6.02
C THR A 165 13.63 2.40 -7.43
N ILE A 166 13.86 1.10 -7.59
CA ILE A 166 13.97 0.45 -8.90
C ILE A 166 12.68 0.67 -9.70
N ALA A 167 11.51 0.46 -9.08
CA ALA A 167 10.24 0.70 -9.72
C ALA A 167 10.07 2.17 -10.16
N TYR A 168 10.40 3.14 -9.30
CA TYR A 168 10.28 4.57 -9.61
C TYR A 168 11.22 4.99 -10.73
N THR A 169 12.46 4.49 -10.75
CA THR A 169 13.38 4.72 -11.86
C THR A 169 12.86 4.11 -13.15
N SER A 170 12.36 2.87 -13.11
CA SER A 170 11.76 2.24 -14.29
C SER A 170 10.54 2.99 -14.80
N ILE A 171 9.68 3.51 -13.92
CA ILE A 171 8.52 4.33 -14.30
C ILE A 171 8.95 5.66 -14.92
N TYR A 172 9.94 6.33 -14.33
CA TYR A 172 10.47 7.59 -14.84
C TYR A 172 10.94 7.46 -16.30
N ILE A 173 11.57 6.32 -16.62
CA ILE A 173 12.09 6.04 -17.95
C ILE A 173 10.96 5.58 -18.89
N ASN A 174 10.01 4.77 -18.40
CA ASN A 174 8.99 4.09 -19.19
C ASN A 174 7.69 4.88 -19.42
N LEU A 175 7.41 5.94 -18.64
CA LEU A 175 6.18 6.73 -18.77
C LEU A 175 6.47 8.23 -18.95
N PRO A 176 5.66 8.94 -19.78
CA PRO A 176 5.81 10.37 -19.98
C PRO A 176 5.32 11.19 -18.78
N ASN A 177 5.88 12.38 -18.59
CA ASN A 177 5.58 13.23 -17.43
C ASN A 177 4.11 13.67 -17.36
N SER A 178 3.47 13.86 -18.52
CA SER A 178 2.07 14.29 -18.65
C SER A 178 1.05 13.17 -18.47
N ALA A 179 1.50 11.91 -18.28
CA ALA A 179 0.63 10.73 -18.17
C ALA A 179 -0.34 10.77 -16.97
N VAL A 180 -0.17 11.68 -16.01
CA VAL A 180 -1.08 11.79 -14.85
C VAL A 180 -2.34 12.59 -15.15
N PHE A 181 -2.28 13.53 -16.10
CA PHE A 181 -3.35 14.52 -16.28
C PHE A 181 -4.35 14.14 -17.37
N ARG A 182 -3.84 13.63 -18.49
CA ARG A 182 -4.62 13.41 -19.70
C ARG A 182 -3.98 12.35 -20.59
N GLU A 183 -4.78 11.80 -21.50
CA GLU A 183 -4.26 10.96 -22.57
C GLU A 183 -3.15 11.73 -23.32
N THR A 184 -1.95 11.15 -23.35
CA THR A 184 -0.76 11.82 -23.88
C THR A 184 -0.08 10.98 -24.96
N GLU A 185 0.37 11.66 -26.00
CA GLU A 185 1.22 11.14 -27.08
C GLU A 185 2.69 11.55 -26.89
N GLU A 186 3.01 12.23 -25.79
CA GLU A 186 4.39 12.53 -25.44
C GLU A 186 5.17 11.23 -25.30
N LYS A 187 6.32 11.16 -25.98
CA LYS A 187 7.22 10.01 -25.89
C LYS A 187 7.87 9.99 -24.52
N ALA A 188 7.90 8.81 -23.91
CA ALA A 188 8.76 8.55 -22.77
C ALA A 188 10.25 8.50 -23.22
N ILE A 189 11.17 8.37 -22.26
CA ILE A 189 12.62 8.33 -22.55
C ILE A 189 12.96 7.09 -23.39
N ILE A 190 12.32 5.96 -23.06
CA ILE A 190 12.31 4.75 -23.88
C ILE A 190 10.91 4.56 -24.47
N PRO A 191 10.75 3.81 -25.58
CA PRO A 191 9.43 3.43 -26.05
C PRO A 191 8.69 2.66 -24.94
N SER A 192 7.48 3.10 -24.61
CA SER A 192 6.71 2.61 -23.46
C SER A 192 6.43 1.11 -23.60
N GLN A 193 6.94 0.30 -22.67
CA GLN A 193 6.77 -1.16 -22.66
C GLN A 193 5.74 -1.61 -21.63
N ILE A 194 4.76 -2.40 -22.08
CA ILE A 194 3.65 -2.88 -21.24
C ILE A 194 4.16 -3.76 -20.09
N TRP A 195 5.02 -4.74 -20.39
CA TRP A 195 5.53 -5.66 -19.37
C TRP A 195 6.30 -4.92 -18.27
N LEU A 196 7.03 -3.86 -18.62
CA LEU A 196 7.77 -3.05 -17.65
C LEU A 196 6.81 -2.27 -16.74
N ALA A 197 5.71 -1.74 -17.27
CA ALA A 197 4.68 -1.09 -16.47
C ALA A 197 3.97 -2.06 -15.50
N LEU A 198 3.69 -3.28 -15.96
CA LEU A 198 3.10 -4.31 -15.10
C LEU A 198 4.10 -4.78 -14.03
N LEU A 199 5.38 -4.94 -14.38
CA LEU A 199 6.44 -5.25 -13.42
C LEU A 199 6.58 -4.15 -12.37
N CYS A 200 6.53 -2.87 -12.77
CA CYS A 200 6.56 -1.75 -11.82
C CYS A 200 5.35 -1.79 -10.87
N SER A 201 4.15 -2.15 -11.36
CA SER A 201 2.96 -2.34 -10.52
C SER A 201 3.22 -3.38 -9.43
N PHE A 202 3.82 -4.51 -9.81
CA PHE A 202 4.19 -5.59 -8.90
C PHE A 202 5.21 -5.13 -7.86
N LEU A 203 6.29 -4.46 -8.29
CA LEU A 203 7.36 -3.99 -7.40
C LEU A 203 6.87 -2.93 -6.41
N ILE A 204 6.00 -2.00 -6.84
CA ILE A 204 5.39 -1.01 -5.93
C ILE A 204 4.57 -1.71 -4.84
N GLY A 205 3.75 -2.69 -5.23
CA GLY A 205 2.94 -3.48 -4.28
C GLY A 205 3.82 -4.24 -3.29
N MET A 206 4.83 -4.94 -3.80
CA MET A 206 5.78 -5.66 -2.95
C MET A 206 6.49 -4.72 -1.96
N GLY A 207 6.94 -3.55 -2.40
CA GLY A 207 7.57 -2.56 -1.52
C GLY A 207 6.62 -1.93 -0.49
N ASP A 208 5.31 -1.82 -0.78
CA ASP A 208 4.29 -1.28 0.14
C ASP A 208 4.06 -2.20 1.32
N SER A 209 3.99 -3.50 1.02
CA SER A 209 3.88 -4.52 2.05
C SER A 209 5.03 -4.45 3.06
N CYS A 210 6.25 -4.11 2.63
CA CYS A 210 7.43 -4.02 3.51
C CYS A 210 7.23 -2.99 4.61
N LEU A 211 6.69 -1.81 4.28
CA LEU A 211 6.43 -0.78 5.28
C LEU A 211 5.22 -1.14 6.16
N ASN A 212 4.13 -1.57 5.52
CA ASN A 212 2.86 -1.86 6.19
C ASN A 212 2.98 -3.03 7.18
N THR A 213 3.81 -4.04 6.86
CA THR A 213 4.03 -5.18 7.75
C THR A 213 4.91 -4.85 8.95
N GLN A 214 5.86 -3.93 8.82
CA GLN A 214 6.86 -3.64 9.87
C GLN A 214 6.43 -2.53 10.83
N ILE A 215 5.52 -1.64 10.42
CA ILE A 215 5.07 -0.53 11.26
C ILE A 215 4.23 -0.99 12.45
N PHE A 216 3.29 -1.93 12.27
CA PHE A 216 2.46 -2.41 13.37
C PHE A 216 3.26 -3.11 14.48
N PRO A 217 4.23 -4.01 14.18
CA PRO A 217 5.13 -4.56 15.18
C PRO A 217 5.93 -3.50 15.94
N LEU A 218 6.44 -2.46 15.27
CA LEU A 218 7.16 -1.37 15.93
C LEU A 218 6.25 -0.58 16.87
N LEU A 219 5.04 -0.23 16.41
CA LEU A 219 4.06 0.50 17.23
C LEU A 219 3.61 -0.30 18.45
N ARG A 220 3.42 -1.62 18.29
CA ARG A 220 3.13 -2.54 19.39
C ARG A 220 4.27 -2.59 20.40
N ASP A 221 5.52 -2.55 19.94
CA ASP A 221 6.68 -2.55 20.83
C ASP A 221 6.89 -1.22 21.56
N LEU A 222 6.56 -0.09 20.92
CA LEU A 222 6.68 1.24 21.53
C LEU A 222 5.60 1.48 22.58
N HIS A 223 4.38 1.02 22.31
CA HIS A 223 3.22 1.20 23.18
C HIS A 223 2.38 -0.09 23.26
N PRO A 224 2.81 -1.10 24.04
CA PRO A 224 2.12 -2.38 24.14
C PRO A 224 0.68 -2.25 24.64
N GLU A 225 0.47 -1.38 25.64
CA GLU A 225 -0.84 -1.14 26.26
C GLU A 225 -1.79 -0.31 25.40
N TYR A 226 -1.24 0.49 24.47
CA TYR A 226 -2.02 1.43 23.64
C TYR A 226 -2.06 1.04 22.17
N SER A 227 -1.93 -0.26 21.85
CA SER A 227 -1.83 -0.76 20.47
C SER A 227 -3.00 -0.34 19.57
N ALA A 228 -4.22 -0.25 20.10
CA ALA A 228 -5.39 0.23 19.36
C ALA A 228 -5.26 1.72 19.01
N HIS A 229 -4.84 2.56 19.97
CA HIS A 229 -4.65 3.99 19.77
C HIS A 229 -3.54 4.29 18.76
N THR A 230 -2.40 3.59 18.87
CA THR A 230 -1.28 3.78 17.93
C THR A 230 -1.62 3.32 16.52
N SER A 231 -2.36 2.21 16.39
CA SER A 231 -2.85 1.74 15.09
C SER A 231 -3.85 2.70 14.46
N ALA A 232 -4.77 3.27 15.26
CA ALA A 232 -5.72 4.27 14.79
C ALA A 232 -5.00 5.54 14.32
N LEU A 233 -4.01 6.01 15.08
CA LEU A 233 -3.22 7.18 14.76
C LEU A 233 -2.43 7.01 13.46
N TYR A 234 -1.77 5.87 13.29
CA TYR A 234 -1.09 5.52 12.05
C TYR A 234 -2.04 5.58 10.85
N LYS A 235 -3.19 4.89 10.94
CA LYS A 235 -4.17 4.84 9.83
C LYS A 235 -4.72 6.23 9.51
N PHE A 236 -5.03 7.03 10.53
CA PHE A 236 -5.51 8.40 10.36
C PHE A 236 -4.46 9.27 9.66
N SER A 237 -3.23 9.33 10.18
CA SER A 237 -2.14 10.12 9.57
C SER A 237 -1.81 9.65 8.16
N LYS A 238 -1.74 8.33 7.92
CA LYS A 238 -1.52 7.74 6.60
C LYS A 238 -2.63 8.16 5.62
N SER A 239 -3.90 8.07 6.03
CA SER A 239 -5.04 8.45 5.17
C SER A 239 -5.08 9.94 4.85
N MET A 240 -4.68 10.80 5.80
CA MET A 240 -4.58 12.24 5.58
C MET A 240 -3.49 12.55 4.54
N ALA A 241 -2.31 11.95 4.69
CA ALA A 241 -1.22 12.10 3.73
C ALA A 241 -1.60 11.55 2.34
N MET A 242 -2.28 10.40 2.29
CA MET A 242 -2.81 9.81 1.06
C MET A 242 -3.77 10.77 0.35
N ALA A 243 -4.73 11.34 1.07
CA ALA A 243 -5.69 12.29 0.51
C ALA A 243 -4.99 13.55 -0.03
N ILE A 244 -4.10 14.17 0.77
CA ILE A 244 -3.34 15.36 0.35
C ILE A 244 -2.54 15.06 -0.93
N PHE A 245 -1.82 13.94 -0.96
CA PHE A 245 -1.01 13.58 -2.12
C PHE A 245 -1.87 13.31 -3.36
N PHE A 246 -3.03 12.67 -3.21
CA PHE A 246 -3.97 12.45 -4.30
C PHE A 246 -4.55 13.75 -4.88
N PHE A 247 -4.79 14.76 -4.03
CA PHE A 247 -5.16 16.10 -4.52
C PHE A 247 -3.98 16.77 -5.23
N CYS A 248 -2.78 16.72 -4.63
CA CYS A 248 -1.56 17.29 -5.25
C CYS A 248 -1.18 16.61 -6.57
N SER A 249 -1.45 15.31 -6.73
CA SER A 249 -1.13 14.58 -7.96
C SER A 249 -1.90 15.09 -9.17
N SER A 250 -3.02 15.79 -8.96
CA SER A 250 -3.79 16.44 -10.04
C SER A 250 -3.10 17.70 -10.59
N TYR A 251 -2.06 18.21 -9.92
CA TYR A 251 -1.30 19.40 -10.33
C TYR A 251 0.19 19.12 -10.59
N LEU A 252 0.72 18.00 -10.06
CA LEU A 252 2.13 17.63 -10.17
C LEU A 252 2.35 16.61 -11.28
N GLY A 253 3.36 16.81 -12.14
CA GLY A 253 3.72 15.84 -13.17
C GLY A 253 4.25 14.51 -12.60
N LEU A 254 4.17 13.44 -13.38
CA LEU A 254 4.55 12.09 -12.94
C LEU A 254 5.97 12.05 -12.37
N HIS A 255 6.91 12.68 -13.07
CA HIS A 255 8.33 12.65 -12.72
C HIS A 255 8.60 13.34 -11.39
N LEU A 256 7.93 14.47 -11.14
CA LEU A 256 8.05 15.19 -9.88
C LEU A 256 7.45 14.40 -8.70
N GLN A 257 6.33 13.72 -8.92
CA GLN A 257 5.74 12.84 -7.92
C GLN A 257 6.70 11.72 -7.52
N LEU A 258 7.37 11.07 -8.48
CA LEU A 258 8.36 10.02 -8.22
C LEU A 258 9.55 10.54 -7.40
N ILE A 259 10.05 11.74 -7.70
CA ILE A 259 11.15 12.36 -6.95
C ILE A 259 10.72 12.64 -5.50
N ILE A 260 9.54 13.22 -5.31
CA ILE A 260 8.99 13.49 -3.96
C ILE A 260 8.89 12.18 -3.18
N MET A 261 8.35 11.12 -3.79
CA MET A 261 8.21 9.82 -3.15
C MET A 261 9.55 9.19 -2.78
N PHE A 262 10.57 9.30 -3.64
CA PHE A 262 11.91 8.82 -3.33
C PHE A 262 12.53 9.56 -2.14
N LEU A 263 12.43 10.90 -2.11
CA LEU A 263 12.96 11.71 -1.01
C LEU A 263 12.24 11.41 0.32
N PHE A 264 10.90 11.35 0.30
CA PHE A 264 10.11 10.96 1.47
C PHE A 264 10.35 9.50 1.86
N GLY A 265 10.65 8.62 0.91
CA GLY A 265 11.02 7.23 1.18
C GLY A 265 12.33 7.11 1.96
N ILE A 266 13.36 7.85 1.55
CA ILE A 266 14.63 7.92 2.30
C ILE A 266 14.38 8.50 3.70
N ALA A 267 13.69 9.64 3.80
CA ALA A 267 13.41 10.28 5.08
C ALA A 267 12.57 9.38 6.00
N GLY A 268 11.57 8.70 5.46
CA GLY A 268 10.70 7.77 6.17
C GLY A 268 11.43 6.52 6.65
N ALA A 269 12.34 5.97 5.84
CA ALA A 269 13.18 4.83 6.22
C ALA A 269 14.20 5.19 7.32
N ILE A 270 14.80 6.38 7.24
CA ILE A 270 15.70 6.91 8.28
C ILE A 270 14.92 7.13 9.58
N ALA A 271 13.77 7.79 9.51
CA ALA A 271 12.92 8.06 10.66
C ALA A 271 12.48 6.76 11.37
N PHE A 272 12.02 5.77 10.60
CA PHE A 272 11.69 4.45 11.15
C PHE A 272 12.91 3.80 11.82
N SER A 273 14.03 3.78 11.11
CA SER A 273 15.24 3.11 11.59
C SER A 273 15.79 3.75 12.86
N TYR A 274 15.73 5.08 12.96
CA TYR A 274 16.10 5.82 14.16
C TYR A 274 15.25 5.41 15.36
N VAL A 275 13.92 5.35 15.19
CA VAL A 275 13.00 4.97 16.27
C VAL A 275 13.17 3.49 16.65
N ASP A 276 13.35 2.60 15.68
CA ASP A 276 13.61 1.17 15.93
C ASP A 276 14.92 0.95 16.72
N ILE A 277 16.01 1.61 16.35
CA ILE A 277 17.30 1.54 17.06
C ILE A 277 17.16 2.06 18.49
N ARG A 278 16.50 3.20 18.67
CA ARG A 278 16.28 3.80 19.99
C ARG A 278 15.45 2.89 20.88
N ASN A 279 14.41 2.26 20.33
CA ASN A 279 13.57 1.30 21.04
C ASN A 279 14.35 0.04 21.45
N CYS A 280 15.16 -0.51 20.54
CA CYS A 280 16.05 -1.64 20.85
C CYS A 280 17.06 -1.30 21.96
N SER A 281 17.64 -0.09 21.90
CA SER A 281 18.59 0.39 22.90
C SER A 281 17.95 0.58 24.28
N ARG A 282 16.69 1.04 24.33
CA ARG A 282 15.91 1.13 25.58
C ARG A 282 15.68 -0.25 26.20
N LYS A 283 15.18 -1.21 25.40
CA LYS A 283 14.97 -2.59 25.86
C LYS A 283 16.25 -3.25 26.37
N ALA A 284 17.39 -3.00 25.71
CA ALA A 284 18.69 -3.52 26.15
C ALA A 284 19.11 -2.97 27.52
N LYS A 285 18.90 -1.67 27.79
CA LYS A 285 19.21 -1.05 29.09
C LYS A 285 18.32 -1.57 30.21
N GLU A 286 17.03 -1.75 29.96
CA GLU A 286 16.09 -2.33 30.93
C GLU A 286 16.50 -3.75 31.32
N ASN A 287 16.89 -4.58 30.34
CA ASN A 287 17.36 -5.95 30.59
C ASN A 287 18.67 -6.01 31.40
N ILE A 288 19.53 -5.00 31.29
CA ILE A 288 20.76 -4.91 32.09
C ILE A 288 20.46 -4.46 33.52
N SER A 289 19.46 -3.59 33.73
CA SER A 289 19.09 -3.11 35.06
C SER A 289 18.34 -4.13 35.93
N ILE A 290 17.81 -5.20 35.32
CA ILE A 290 17.05 -6.27 35.99
C ILE A 290 17.97 -7.45 36.39
N LYS A 291 19.18 -7.53 35.83
CA LYS A 291 20.20 -8.52 36.18
C LYS A 291 21.14 -7.97 37.25
#